data_AF-A0A6E8VRJ3-F1
#
_entry.id   AF-A0A6E8VRJ3-F1
#
_cell.length_a   1.000
_cell.length_b   1.000
_cell.length_c   1.000
_cell.angle_alpha   90.00
_cell.angle_beta   90.00
_cell.angle_gamma   90.00
#
_symmetry.space_group_name_H-M   'P 1'
#
loop_
_entity.id
_entity.type
_entity.pdbx_description
1 polymer ?
#
loop_
_entity_poly.entity_id
_entity_poly.type
_entity_poly.pdbx_seq_one_letter_code
_entity_poly.pdbx_strand_id
1 'polypeptide(L)'
;MFKILALIACLAIVASAQYHGVPEHKDYHDHPKYKFEYGVKDPHTGDHKTQWEVRDGDVVKGQYTLHEADGTERVVDYKSDGHNGFEADVKKVGHAHHPSHPVHAPVHHAPTHAPVHVPEHHVHHGYSGASYVNVDKHY
;
A
#
# COMPACT_ATOMS: atom_id res chain seq x y z
N MET A 1 64.96 -38.48 -2.02
CA MET A 1 64.27 -38.26 -3.31
C MET A 1 62.75 -38.51 -3.23
N PHE A 2 62.27 -39.55 -2.53
CA PHE A 2 60.82 -39.78 -2.31
C PHE A 2 60.05 -38.65 -1.59
N LYS A 3 60.71 -37.92 -0.67
CA LYS A 3 60.10 -36.81 0.08
C LYS A 3 59.75 -35.59 -0.79
N ILE A 4 60.52 -35.32 -1.84
CA ILE A 4 60.27 -34.19 -2.77
C ILE A 4 59.10 -34.52 -3.69
N LEU A 5 59.02 -35.77 -4.17
CA LEU A 5 57.89 -36.25 -4.98
C LEU A 5 56.57 -36.26 -4.19
N ALA A 6 56.60 -36.66 -2.92
CA ALA A 6 55.43 -36.62 -2.04
C ALA A 6 54.92 -35.19 -1.79
N LEU A 7 55.82 -34.22 -1.67
CA LEU A 7 55.47 -32.82 -1.38
C LEU A 7 54.85 -32.13 -2.62
N ILE A 8 55.33 -32.45 -3.82
CA ILE A 8 54.74 -31.98 -5.09
C ILE A 8 53.37 -32.62 -5.32
N ALA A 9 53.20 -33.91 -5.02
CA ALA A 9 51.91 -34.58 -5.13
C ALA A 9 50.87 -34.00 -4.14
N CYS A 10 51.26 -33.69 -2.90
CA CYS A 10 50.39 -33.02 -1.94
C CYS A 10 49.98 -31.62 -2.40
N LEU A 11 50.91 -30.83 -2.96
CA LEU A 11 50.61 -29.49 -3.51
C LEU A 11 49.62 -29.55 -4.69
N ALA A 12 49.74 -30.55 -5.56
CA ALA A 12 48.82 -30.74 -6.69
C ALA A 12 47.39 -31.13 -6.25
N ILE A 13 47.26 -31.93 -5.18
CA ILE A 13 45.95 -32.33 -4.61
C ILE A 13 45.27 -31.14 -3.90
N VAL A 14 46.04 -30.27 -3.24
CA VAL A 14 45.49 -29.05 -2.62
C VAL A 14 45.04 -28.04 -3.68
N ALA A 15 45.77 -27.91 -4.78
CA ALA A 15 45.41 -27.00 -5.88
C ALA A 15 44.15 -27.44 -6.65
N SER A 16 43.87 -28.73 -6.79
CA SER A 16 42.68 -29.23 -7.47
C SER A 16 41.41 -29.17 -6.61
N ALA A 17 41.53 -29.22 -5.28
CA ALA A 17 40.40 -29.12 -4.35
C ALA A 17 39.75 -27.72 -4.29
N GLN A 18 40.46 -26.68 -4.78
CA GLN A 18 40.01 -25.28 -4.71
C GLN A 18 39.31 -24.78 -5.98
N TYR A 19 39.21 -25.59 -7.03
CA TYR A 19 38.45 -25.27 -8.24
C TYR A 19 36.96 -25.65 -8.10
N HIS A 20 36.32 -25.17 -7.03
CA HIS A 20 34.86 -25.08 -7.01
C HIS A 20 34.48 -23.76 -7.69
N GLY A 21 34.11 -23.84 -8.97
CA GLY A 21 33.59 -22.72 -9.72
C GLY A 21 32.39 -22.12 -8.99
N VAL A 22 32.51 -20.85 -8.59
CA VAL A 22 31.39 -20.08 -8.07
C VAL A 22 30.33 -20.06 -9.16
N PRO A 23 29.09 -20.51 -8.92
CA PRO A 23 28.03 -20.39 -9.90
C PRO A 23 27.89 -18.90 -10.25
N GLU A 24 28.07 -18.58 -11.53
CA GLU A 24 27.83 -17.26 -12.08
C GLU A 24 26.34 -16.94 -11.88
N HIS A 25 26.05 -16.15 -10.84
CA HIS A 25 24.74 -15.54 -10.67
C HIS A 25 24.57 -14.56 -11.82
N LYS A 26 23.84 -14.99 -12.86
CA LYS A 26 23.35 -14.04 -13.86
C LYS A 26 22.40 -13.10 -13.13
N ASP A 27 22.83 -11.87 -12.90
CA ASP A 27 21.97 -10.81 -12.41
C ASP A 27 20.87 -10.58 -13.44
N TYR A 28 19.70 -11.18 -13.19
CA TYR A 28 18.50 -10.92 -13.94
C TYR A 28 17.97 -9.56 -13.47
N HIS A 29 18.40 -8.50 -14.14
CA HIS A 29 17.82 -7.18 -13.97
C HIS A 29 16.44 -7.17 -14.63
N ASP A 30 15.42 -7.46 -13.84
CA ASP A 30 14.03 -7.34 -14.30
C ASP A 30 13.65 -5.86 -14.37
N HIS A 31 12.83 -5.49 -15.36
CA HIS A 31 12.30 -4.13 -15.52
C HIS A 31 10.83 -4.13 -15.12
N PRO A 32 10.50 -3.99 -13.82
CA PRO A 32 9.15 -4.18 -13.33
C PRO A 32 8.21 -3.14 -13.95
N LYS A 33 7.09 -3.62 -14.50
CA LYS A 33 6.10 -2.77 -15.16
C LYS A 33 4.69 -3.24 -14.87
N TYR A 34 3.86 -2.34 -14.37
CA TYR A 34 2.43 -2.58 -14.17
C TYR A 34 1.61 -1.31 -14.33
N LYS A 35 0.31 -1.47 -14.53
CA LYS A 35 -0.69 -0.43 -14.44
C LYS A 35 -1.95 -1.03 -13.83
N PHE A 36 -2.55 -0.32 -12.87
CA PHE A 36 -3.86 -0.67 -12.35
C PHE A 36 -4.69 0.57 -12.07
N GLU A 37 -6.00 0.39 -12.03
CA GLU A 37 -6.95 1.40 -11.60
C GLU A 37 -8.18 0.73 -10.99
N TYR A 38 -8.81 1.38 -10.01
CA TYR A 38 -10.08 0.97 -9.46
C TYR A 38 -10.85 2.18 -8.94
N GLY A 39 -12.16 2.02 -8.82
CA GLY A 39 -13.01 2.97 -8.12
C GLY A 39 -14.12 2.26 -7.35
N VAL A 40 -14.58 2.90 -6.28
CA VAL A 40 -15.77 2.49 -5.52
C VAL A 40 -16.77 3.63 -5.58
N LYS A 41 -18.01 3.30 -5.90
CA LYS A 41 -19.15 4.21 -5.79
C LYS A 41 -20.33 3.44 -5.20
N ASP A 42 -20.41 3.47 -3.87
CA ASP A 42 -21.45 2.78 -3.12
C ASP A 42 -22.38 3.79 -2.43
N PRO A 43 -23.61 3.98 -2.94
CA PRO A 43 -24.56 4.90 -2.33
C PRO A 43 -25.10 4.41 -0.98
N HIS A 44 -24.96 3.12 -0.65
CA HIS A 44 -25.43 2.58 0.62
C HIS A 44 -24.47 2.92 1.77
N THR A 45 -23.18 2.73 1.55
CA THR A 45 -22.14 3.07 2.55
C THR A 45 -21.67 4.52 2.45
N GLY A 46 -21.96 5.20 1.34
CA GLY A 46 -21.45 6.54 1.04
C GLY A 46 -20.00 6.53 0.53
N ASP A 47 -19.45 5.35 0.26
CA ASP A 47 -18.07 5.21 -0.19
C ASP A 47 -17.91 5.68 -1.65
N HIS A 48 -17.13 6.74 -1.83
CA HIS A 48 -16.77 7.26 -3.14
C HIS A 48 -15.27 7.55 -3.20
N LYS A 49 -14.56 6.73 -3.98
CA LYS A 49 -13.11 6.83 -4.15
C LYS A 49 -12.65 6.32 -5.50
N THR A 50 -11.51 6.82 -5.95
CA THR A 50 -10.80 6.32 -7.13
C THR A 50 -9.31 6.18 -6.83
N GLN A 51 -8.63 5.29 -7.56
CA GLN A 51 -7.20 5.09 -7.47
C GLN A 51 -6.68 4.61 -8.83
N TRP A 52 -5.52 5.12 -9.22
CA TRP A 52 -4.70 4.52 -10.27
C TRP A 52 -3.22 4.55 -9.89
N GLU A 53 -2.45 3.63 -10.47
CA GLU A 53 -1.00 3.60 -10.36
C GLU A 53 -0.37 2.97 -11.59
N VAL A 54 0.77 3.51 -11.99
CA VAL A 54 1.65 2.97 -13.04
C VAL A 54 3.05 2.85 -12.47
N ARG A 55 3.68 1.70 -12.70
CA ARG A 55 5.11 1.50 -12.51
C ARG A 55 5.80 1.26 -13.83
N ASP A 56 6.94 1.92 -14.01
CA ASP A 56 7.87 1.69 -15.11
C ASP A 56 9.29 1.69 -14.55
N GLY A 57 9.88 0.50 -14.41
CA GLY A 57 11.18 0.31 -13.77
C GLY A 57 11.15 0.74 -12.31
N ASP A 58 12.00 1.71 -11.96
CA ASP A 58 12.11 2.26 -10.60
C ASP A 58 11.17 3.45 -10.34
N VAL A 59 10.35 3.83 -11.32
CA VAL A 59 9.43 4.97 -11.20
C VAL A 59 8.01 4.48 -11.02
N VAL A 60 7.37 4.91 -9.93
CA VAL A 60 5.94 4.74 -9.67
C VAL A 60 5.26 6.09 -9.72
N LYS A 61 4.07 6.18 -10.31
CA LYS A 61 3.19 7.36 -10.29
C LYS A 61 1.76 6.91 -10.08
N GLY A 62 1.00 7.68 -9.31
CA GLY A 62 -0.40 7.40 -9.12
C GLY A 62 -1.17 8.58 -8.57
N GLN A 63 -2.47 8.38 -8.46
CA GLN A 63 -3.36 9.29 -7.75
C GLN A 63 -4.43 8.48 -7.04
N TYR A 64 -4.89 8.99 -5.90
CA TYR A 64 -6.18 8.58 -5.36
C TYR A 64 -7.06 9.77 -5.02
N THR A 65 -8.37 9.54 -5.09
CA THR A 65 -9.39 10.45 -4.57
C THR A 65 -10.22 9.77 -3.50
N LEU A 66 -10.62 10.53 -2.47
CA LEU A 66 -11.48 10.06 -1.39
C LEU A 66 -12.46 11.16 -1.00
N HIS A 67 -13.75 10.90 -1.12
CA HIS A 67 -14.77 11.73 -0.49
C HIS A 67 -14.73 11.52 1.03
N GLU A 68 -14.42 12.59 1.77
CA GLU A 68 -14.32 12.59 3.22
C GLU A 68 -15.69 12.81 3.89
N ALA A 69 -15.79 12.35 5.13
CA ALA A 69 -17.03 12.46 5.92
C ALA A 69 -17.43 13.92 6.24
N ASP A 70 -16.50 14.87 6.17
CA ASP A 70 -16.78 16.29 6.36
C ASP A 70 -17.27 16.99 5.08
N GLY A 71 -17.51 16.23 4.00
CA GLY A 71 -18.01 16.74 2.72
C GLY A 71 -16.93 17.26 1.76
N THR A 72 -15.66 17.15 2.13
CA THR A 72 -14.55 17.48 1.23
C THR A 72 -14.09 16.28 0.40
N GLU A 73 -13.31 16.54 -0.65
CA GLU A 73 -12.59 15.51 -1.40
C GLU A 73 -11.10 15.66 -1.16
N ARG A 74 -10.45 14.58 -0.71
CA ARG A 74 -8.99 14.49 -0.69
C ARG A 74 -8.52 13.97 -2.04
N VAL A 75 -7.63 14.70 -2.69
CA VAL A 75 -6.90 14.28 -3.90
C VAL A 75 -5.44 14.17 -3.55
N VAL A 76 -4.81 13.03 -3.81
CA VAL A 76 -3.38 12.84 -3.59
C VAL A 76 -2.75 12.38 -4.88
N ASP A 77 -1.94 13.25 -5.48
CA ASP A 77 -1.04 12.89 -6.57
C ASP A 77 0.28 12.43 -5.94
N TYR A 78 0.82 11.29 -6.36
CA TYR A 78 2.06 10.78 -5.79
C TYR A 78 3.01 10.19 -6.83
N LYS A 79 4.29 10.19 -6.50
CA LYS A 79 5.36 9.56 -7.28
C LYS A 79 6.40 8.94 -6.35
N SER A 80 7.07 7.91 -6.83
CA SER A 80 8.22 7.35 -6.14
C SER A 80 9.32 7.00 -7.14
N ASP A 81 10.56 7.38 -6.82
CA ASP A 81 11.75 7.00 -7.59
C ASP A 81 12.96 6.79 -6.66
N GLY A 82 14.03 6.19 -7.20
CA GLY A 82 15.24 5.86 -6.43
C GLY A 82 16.07 7.07 -5.98
N HIS A 83 15.82 8.27 -6.51
CA HIS A 83 16.56 9.47 -6.17
C HIS A 83 15.85 10.31 -5.10
N ASN A 84 14.55 10.51 -5.25
CA ASN A 84 13.74 11.40 -4.42
C ASN A 84 12.94 10.64 -3.34
N GLY A 85 12.86 9.31 -3.43
CA GLY A 85 12.00 8.52 -2.56
C GLY A 85 10.53 8.72 -2.92
N PHE A 86 9.63 8.66 -1.94
CA PHE A 86 8.19 8.88 -2.13
C PHE A 86 7.83 10.36 -1.90
N GLU A 87 7.14 10.97 -2.87
CA GLU A 87 6.62 12.32 -2.79
C GLU A 87 5.11 12.33 -3.07
N ALA A 88 4.35 13.11 -2.32
CA ALA A 88 2.91 13.24 -2.47
C ALA A 88 2.44 14.70 -2.35
N ASP A 89 1.64 15.13 -3.32
CA ASP A 89 0.92 16.39 -3.34
C ASP A 89 -0.52 16.16 -2.87
N VAL A 90 -0.81 16.55 -1.64
CA VAL A 90 -2.13 16.35 -1.00
C VAL A 90 -2.96 17.62 -1.12
N LYS A 91 -4.12 17.51 -1.75
CA LYS A 91 -5.09 18.59 -1.92
C LYS A 91 -6.40 18.22 -1.21
N LYS A 92 -6.99 19.19 -0.54
CA LYS A 92 -8.34 19.09 0.02
C LYS A 92 -9.25 20.05 -0.74
N VAL A 93 -10.25 19.51 -1.42
CA VAL A 93 -11.17 20.25 -2.28
C VAL A 93 -12.54 20.32 -1.61
N GLY A 94 -13.16 21.50 -1.60
CA GLY A 94 -14.48 21.71 -1.00
C GLY A 94 -14.43 22.39 0.37
N HIS A 95 -15.58 22.39 1.07
CA HIS A 95 -15.75 23.03 2.36
C HIS A 95 -16.02 21.97 3.43
N ALA A 96 -15.21 21.95 4.47
CA ALA A 96 -15.39 21.01 5.57
C ALA A 96 -16.56 21.46 6.46
N HIS A 97 -17.50 20.54 6.68
CA HIS A 97 -18.58 20.71 7.63
C HIS A 97 -18.23 19.97 8.92
N HIS A 98 -17.93 20.73 9.97
CA HIS A 98 -17.73 20.18 11.30
C HIS A 98 -18.99 20.44 12.14
N PRO A 99 -19.56 19.42 12.81
CA PRO A 99 -20.65 19.66 13.73
C PRO A 99 -20.14 20.59 14.84
N SER A 100 -20.80 21.74 15.00
CA SER A 100 -20.63 22.56 16.20
C SER A 100 -21.20 21.75 17.36
N HIS A 101 -20.34 21.17 18.20
CA HIS A 101 -20.82 20.58 19.45
C HIS A 101 -21.52 21.69 20.25
N PRO A 102 -22.82 21.57 20.56
CA PRO A 102 -23.40 22.45 21.56
C PRO A 102 -22.63 22.22 22.84
N VAL A 103 -22.09 23.29 23.43
CA VAL A 103 -21.50 23.26 24.77
C VAL A 103 -22.64 22.84 25.70
N HIS A 104 -22.70 21.55 26.05
CA HIS A 104 -23.56 21.09 27.11
C HIS A 104 -23.05 21.77 28.38
N ALA A 105 -23.82 22.73 28.91
CA ALA A 105 -23.65 23.20 30.27
C ALA A 105 -23.61 21.96 31.19
N PRO A 106 -22.76 21.93 32.23
CA PRO A 106 -22.61 20.76 33.06
C PRO A 106 -23.96 20.39 33.70
N VAL A 107 -24.56 19.31 33.22
CA VAL A 107 -25.75 18.73 33.84
C VAL A 107 -25.27 17.80 34.95
N HIS A 108 -25.54 18.16 36.20
CA HIS A 108 -25.31 17.30 37.35
C HIS A 108 -26.25 16.09 37.27
N HIS A 109 -25.76 14.96 36.80
CA HIS A 109 -26.50 13.70 36.85
C HIS A 109 -26.12 12.90 38.10
N ALA A 110 -27.09 12.69 38.99
CA ALA A 110 -27.00 11.68 40.05
C ALA A 110 -27.07 10.27 39.43
N PRO A 111 -26.34 9.27 39.95
CA PRO A 111 -26.27 7.95 39.32
C PRO A 111 -27.58 7.20 39.58
N THR A 112 -28.31 6.88 38.51
CA THR A 112 -29.43 5.94 38.56
C THR A 112 -29.03 4.72 37.75
N HIS A 113 -28.79 3.58 38.42
CA HIS A 113 -28.48 2.31 37.76
C HIS A 113 -29.77 1.76 37.11
N ALA A 114 -29.76 1.58 35.80
CA ALA A 114 -30.76 0.83 35.06
C ALA A 114 -30.09 -0.38 34.36
N PRO A 115 -30.76 -1.55 34.27
CA PRO A 115 -30.14 -2.78 33.79
C PRO A 115 -29.92 -2.76 32.27
N VAL A 116 -28.79 -3.34 31.85
CA VAL A 116 -28.32 -3.42 30.47
C VAL A 116 -29.18 -4.39 29.67
N HIS A 117 -29.89 -3.89 28.67
CA HIS A 117 -30.49 -4.71 27.61
C HIS A 117 -29.52 -4.74 26.43
N VAL A 118 -29.01 -5.93 26.09
CA VAL A 118 -28.10 -6.14 24.96
C VAL A 118 -28.96 -6.23 23.69
N PRO A 119 -28.78 -5.38 22.66
CA PRO A 119 -29.42 -5.59 21.37
C PRO A 119 -28.66 -6.65 20.59
N GLU A 120 -29.39 -7.64 20.08
CA GLU A 120 -28.91 -8.72 19.24
C GLU A 120 -28.61 -8.19 17.81
N HIS A 121 -27.32 -8.17 17.45
CA HIS A 121 -26.84 -7.68 16.16
C HIS A 121 -27.16 -8.69 15.05
N HIS A 122 -28.23 -8.44 14.29
CA HIS A 122 -28.47 -9.15 13.03
C HIS A 122 -27.68 -8.47 11.91
N VAL A 123 -26.57 -9.11 11.51
CA VAL A 123 -25.74 -8.68 10.38
C VAL A 123 -26.35 -9.23 9.09
N HIS A 124 -27.00 -8.35 8.32
CA HIS A 124 -27.38 -8.66 6.94
C HIS A 124 -26.28 -8.13 6.01
N HIS A 125 -25.40 -9.01 5.54
CA HIS A 125 -24.34 -8.67 4.59
C HIS A 125 -24.87 -8.71 3.15
N GLY A 126 -25.20 -7.55 2.60
CA GLY A 126 -25.38 -7.33 1.17
C GLY A 126 -24.48 -6.19 0.70
N TYR A 127 -23.25 -6.50 0.29
CA TYR A 127 -22.37 -5.51 -0.34
C TYR A 127 -22.78 -5.36 -1.81
N SER A 128 -23.55 -4.33 -2.13
CA SER A 128 -23.86 -3.91 -3.50
C SER A 128 -23.02 -2.72 -3.95
N GLY A 129 -21.75 -2.66 -3.52
CA GLY A 129 -20.80 -1.66 -4.01
C GLY A 129 -20.31 -2.07 -5.39
N ALA A 130 -20.59 -1.26 -6.41
CA ALA A 130 -20.11 -1.52 -7.75
C ALA A 130 -18.67 -0.99 -7.89
N SER A 131 -17.71 -1.90 -8.05
CA SER A 131 -16.35 -1.56 -8.47
C SER A 131 -16.33 -1.45 -10.00
N TYR A 132 -15.82 -0.34 -10.52
CA TYR A 132 -15.67 -0.16 -11.96
C TYR A 132 -14.23 0.20 -12.29
N VAL A 133 -13.71 -0.43 -13.35
CA VAL A 133 -12.46 -0.08 -14.01
C VAL A 133 -12.84 0.91 -15.12
N ASN A 134 -12.59 2.20 -14.92
CA ASN A 134 -12.81 3.19 -15.98
C ASN A 134 -11.60 3.22 -16.90
N VAL A 135 -11.63 2.37 -17.94
CA VAL A 135 -10.71 2.47 -19.07
C VAL A 135 -11.14 3.68 -19.90
N ASP A 136 -10.76 4.90 -19.51
CA ASP A 136 -10.46 5.97 -20.47
C ASP A 136 -9.89 7.26 -19.84
N LYS A 137 -8.74 7.65 -20.41
CA LYS A 137 -8.14 8.99 -20.53
C LYS A 137 -7.59 9.69 -19.29
N HIS A 138 -6.52 9.17 -18.72
CA HIS A 138 -5.45 10.05 -18.24
C HIS A 138 -4.08 9.43 -18.59
N TYR A 139 -3.56 9.86 -19.73
CA TYR A 139 -2.13 9.88 -20.07
C TYR A 139 -1.76 11.34 -20.33
#